data_AF-A0A534JDB7-F1
#
_entry.id   AF-A0A534JDB7-F1
#
_cell.length_a   1.000
_cell.length_b   1.000
_cell.length_c   1.000
_cell.angle_alpha   90.00
_cell.angle_beta   90.00
_cell.angle_gamma   90.00
#
_symmetry.space_group_name_H-M   'P 1'
#
loop_
_entity.id
_entity.type
_entity.pdbx_description
1 polymer ?
#
loop_
_entity_poly.entity_id
_entity_poly.type
_entity_poly.pdbx_seq_one_letter_code
_entity_poly.pdbx_strand_id
1 'polypeptide(L)'
;MGAAKVRDVFKDWSVDPDDLTKDTWLSVDAADEYLELLVSKLGNGSYDYIRILTSKVTPTVSSIREQLMKALPFSALVEFAPIVWNKEWNYGRLVVERGRREARFQHFDWLPTPAFCAGAQGAYEGVLRARGLDGTVMKTRCVRSGDDRCEYLMKW
;
A
#
# COMPACT_ATOMS: atom_id res chain seq x y z
N MET A 1 9.22 12.26 -16.10
CA MET A 1 8.00 12.03 -16.90
C MET A 1 7.19 13.32 -16.89
N GLY A 2 6.72 13.81 -18.03
CA GLY A 2 6.01 15.09 -18.09
C GLY A 2 4.54 14.97 -17.65
N ALA A 3 3.96 16.04 -17.09
CA ALA A 3 2.60 16.06 -16.57
C ALA A 3 1.53 15.66 -17.61
N ALA A 4 1.71 16.03 -18.87
CA ALA A 4 0.81 15.66 -19.96
C ALA A 4 0.73 14.14 -20.19
N LYS A 5 1.87 13.44 -20.08
CA LYS A 5 1.94 11.97 -20.25
C LYS A 5 1.28 11.23 -19.08
N VAL A 6 1.24 11.84 -17.90
CA VAL A 6 0.51 11.31 -16.74
C VAL A 6 -0.99 11.48 -16.94
N ARG A 7 -1.47 12.62 -17.45
CA ARG A 7 -2.89 12.83 -17.74
C ARG A 7 -3.42 11.86 -18.80
N ASP A 8 -2.65 11.61 -19.84
CA ASP A 8 -3.04 10.67 -20.90
C ASP A 8 -3.26 9.23 -20.40
N VAL A 9 -2.61 8.84 -19.30
CA VAL A 9 -2.77 7.51 -18.68
C VAL A 9 -4.14 7.35 -18.04
N PHE A 10 -4.72 8.44 -17.52
CA PHE A 10 -5.95 8.40 -16.73
C PHE A 10 -7.19 8.81 -17.52
N LYS A 11 -7.08 9.00 -18.84
CA LYS A 11 -8.24 9.22 -19.71
C LYS A 11 -9.23 8.06 -19.70
N ASP A 12 -8.72 6.86 -19.46
CA ASP A 12 -9.51 5.62 -19.41
C ASP A 12 -9.99 5.30 -17.98
N TRP A 13 -9.73 6.17 -17.00
CA TRP A 13 -10.16 5.96 -15.61
C TRP A 13 -11.61 6.39 -15.43
N SER A 14 -12.40 5.61 -14.69
CA SER A 14 -13.80 5.95 -14.35
C SER A 14 -13.98 7.20 -13.49
N VAL A 15 -12.90 7.79 -12.99
CA VAL A 15 -12.89 9.01 -12.19
C VAL A 15 -12.13 10.10 -12.91
N ASP A 16 -12.70 11.31 -12.95
CA ASP A 16 -12.04 12.49 -13.50
C ASP A 16 -10.91 12.95 -12.55
N PRO A 17 -9.63 12.90 -12.96
CA PRO A 17 -8.53 13.36 -12.12
C PRO A 17 -8.61 14.85 -11.74
N ASP A 18 -9.28 15.67 -12.54
CA ASP A 18 -9.38 17.12 -12.29
C ASP A 18 -10.39 17.43 -11.16
N ASP A 19 -11.29 16.50 -10.85
CA ASP A 19 -12.24 16.60 -9.72
C ASP A 19 -11.65 16.13 -8.38
N LEU A 20 -10.42 15.61 -8.39
CA LEU A 20 -9.80 15.04 -7.19
C LEU A 20 -9.16 16.09 -6.31
N THR A 21 -9.51 16.03 -5.04
CA THR A 21 -8.83 16.74 -3.96
C THR A 21 -8.17 15.72 -3.03
N LYS A 22 -7.32 16.20 -2.12
CA LYS A 22 -6.72 15.37 -1.06
C LYS A 22 -7.75 14.72 -0.12
N ASP A 23 -8.98 15.26 -0.07
CA ASP A 23 -10.04 14.83 0.83
C ASP A 23 -11.10 13.96 0.10
N THR A 24 -10.90 13.71 -1.20
CA THR A 24 -11.81 12.88 -2.01
C THR A 24 -11.61 11.40 -1.70
N TRP A 25 -12.67 10.74 -1.25
CA TRP A 25 -12.70 9.28 -1.09
C TRP A 25 -13.05 8.59 -2.41
N LEU A 26 -12.27 7.57 -2.77
CA LEU A 26 -12.50 6.76 -3.96
C LEU A 26 -13.15 5.42 -3.55
N SER A 27 -13.98 4.87 -4.43
CA SER A 27 -14.40 3.48 -4.27
C SER A 27 -13.19 2.55 -4.44
N VAL A 28 -13.26 1.37 -3.82
CA VAL A 28 -12.20 0.36 -3.97
C VAL A 28 -12.01 -0.06 -5.43
N ASP A 29 -13.10 -0.14 -6.20
CA ASP A 29 -13.06 -0.50 -7.62
C ASP A 29 -12.36 0.59 -8.45
N ALA A 30 -12.65 1.87 -8.19
CA ALA A 30 -11.96 2.97 -8.86
C ALA A 30 -10.47 3.01 -8.50
N ALA A 31 -10.12 2.70 -7.26
CA ALA A 31 -8.73 2.58 -6.85
C ALA A 31 -8.02 1.39 -7.52
N ASP A 32 -8.68 0.24 -7.68
CA ASP A 32 -8.13 -0.92 -8.40
C ASP A 32 -7.87 -0.58 -9.87
N GLU A 33 -8.87 0.01 -10.53
CA GLU A 33 -8.79 0.43 -11.93
C GLU A 33 -7.62 1.40 -12.15
N TYR A 34 -7.44 2.37 -11.26
CA TYR A 34 -6.30 3.27 -11.29
C TYR A 34 -4.96 2.52 -11.24
N LEU A 35 -4.81 1.53 -10.35
CA LEU A 35 -3.58 0.75 -10.24
C LEU A 35 -3.36 -0.11 -11.49
N GLU A 36 -4.40 -0.69 -12.08
CA GLU A 36 -4.31 -1.46 -13.33
C GLU A 36 -3.92 -0.57 -14.53
N LEU A 37 -4.43 0.67 -14.60
CA LEU A 37 -4.02 1.66 -15.60
C LEU A 37 -2.54 2.03 -15.46
N LEU A 38 -2.05 2.21 -14.23
CA LEU A 38 -0.64 2.44 -13.97
C LEU A 38 0.22 1.26 -14.46
N VAL A 39 -0.18 0.02 -14.17
CA VAL A 39 0.55 -1.19 -14.61
C VAL A 39 0.60 -1.28 -16.13
N SER A 40 -0.54 -1.07 -16.80
CA SER A 40 -0.68 -1.27 -18.24
C SER A 40 -0.05 -0.14 -19.07
N LYS A 41 -0.14 1.12 -18.62
CA LYS A 41 0.30 2.28 -19.41
C LYS A 41 1.69 2.79 -19.02
N LEU A 42 2.10 2.61 -17.77
CA LEU A 42 3.36 3.13 -17.25
C LEU A 42 4.34 2.05 -16.78
N GLY A 43 3.82 0.87 -16.44
CA GLY A 43 4.61 -0.32 -16.17
C GLY A 43 4.97 -1.07 -17.45
N ASN A 44 5.46 -2.30 -17.25
CA ASN A 44 5.73 -3.28 -18.30
C ASN A 44 4.70 -4.44 -18.24
N GLY A 45 3.52 -4.19 -17.68
CA GLY A 45 2.54 -5.24 -17.37
C GLY A 45 2.84 -6.06 -16.11
N SER A 46 3.98 -5.82 -15.44
CA SER A 46 4.28 -6.44 -14.13
C SER A 46 3.78 -5.57 -12.98
N TYR A 47 3.17 -6.22 -11.99
CA TYR A 47 2.79 -5.59 -10.72
C TYR A 47 4.00 -5.21 -9.85
N ASP A 48 5.22 -5.63 -10.20
CA ASP A 48 6.45 -5.11 -9.59
C ASP A 48 6.57 -3.60 -9.76
N TYR A 49 6.01 -3.04 -10.85
CA TYR A 49 5.93 -1.59 -11.03
C TYR A 49 5.19 -0.92 -9.87
N ILE A 50 4.02 -1.45 -9.50
CA ILE A 50 3.20 -0.93 -8.39
C ILE A 50 3.92 -1.13 -7.05
N ARG A 51 4.52 -2.30 -6.82
CA ARG A 51 5.32 -2.56 -5.62
C ARG A 51 6.46 -1.55 -5.47
N ILE A 52 7.21 -1.29 -6.54
CA ILE A 52 8.32 -0.31 -6.51
C ILE A 52 7.79 1.10 -6.30
N LEU A 53 6.74 1.49 -7.01
CA LEU A 53 6.12 2.82 -6.89
C LEU A 53 5.63 3.08 -5.45
N THR A 54 4.83 2.16 -4.92
CA THR A 54 4.30 2.26 -3.55
C THR A 54 5.40 2.25 -2.50
N SER A 55 6.50 1.51 -2.69
CA SER A 55 7.66 1.57 -1.78
C SER A 55 8.33 2.94 -1.70
N LYS A 56 8.16 3.78 -2.73
CA LYS A 56 8.73 5.13 -2.77
C LYS A 56 7.73 6.19 -2.28
N VAL A 57 6.45 6.01 -2.60
CA VAL A 57 5.40 7.01 -2.31
C VAL A 57 4.83 6.83 -0.90
N THR A 58 4.63 5.60 -0.43
CA THR A 58 4.00 5.34 0.89
C THR A 58 4.65 6.12 2.04
N PRO A 59 5.99 6.21 2.17
CA PRO A 59 6.61 6.96 3.27
C PRO A 59 6.37 8.48 3.24
N THR A 60 5.88 9.03 2.13
CA THR A 60 5.59 10.47 1.98
C THR A 60 4.16 10.84 2.33
N VAL A 61 3.26 9.84 2.42
CA VAL A 61 1.86 10.03 2.86
C VAL A 61 1.85 10.58 4.28
N SER A 62 1.09 11.65 4.52
CA SER A 62 1.19 12.45 5.75
C SER A 62 0.98 11.63 7.03
N SER A 63 -0.03 10.76 7.06
CA SER A 63 -0.34 9.92 8.24
C SER A 63 0.77 8.92 8.55
N ILE A 64 1.40 8.35 7.52
CA ILE A 64 2.52 7.43 7.62
C ILE A 64 3.78 8.18 8.03
N ARG A 65 4.11 9.27 7.33
CA ARG A 65 5.26 10.12 7.60
C ARG A 65 5.28 10.61 9.05
N GLU A 66 4.12 11.02 9.56
CA GLU A 66 3.96 11.41 10.96
C GLU A 66 4.41 10.30 11.92
N GLN A 67 4.03 9.04 11.67
CA GLN A 67 4.46 7.91 12.50
C GLN A 67 5.96 7.65 12.35
N LEU A 68 6.50 7.71 11.13
CA LEU A 68 7.92 7.44 10.86
C LEU A 68 8.87 8.45 11.52
N MET A 69 8.40 9.69 11.74
CA MET A 69 9.18 10.75 12.40
C MET A 69 9.21 10.62 13.93
N LYS A 70 8.37 9.77 14.53
CA LYS A 70 8.36 9.58 15.99
C LYS A 70 9.65 8.90 16.45
N ALA A 71 10.19 9.37 17.57
CA ALA A 71 11.35 8.78 18.25
C ALA A 71 10.96 7.51 19.05
N LEU A 72 10.31 6.55 18.38
CA LEU A 72 9.87 5.28 18.95
C LEU A 72 10.61 4.10 18.31
N PRO A 73 10.78 2.99 19.05
CA PRO A 73 11.24 1.74 18.47
C PRO A 73 10.31 1.32 17.32
N PHE A 74 10.87 0.77 16.25
CA PHE A 74 10.07 0.37 15.08
C PHE A 74 9.05 -0.71 15.42
N SER A 75 9.36 -1.58 16.38
CA SER A 75 8.41 -2.52 16.96
C SER A 75 7.17 -1.81 17.56
N ALA A 76 7.32 -0.69 18.24
CA ALA A 76 6.17 0.07 18.73
C ALA A 76 5.41 0.75 17.57
N LEU A 77 6.12 1.22 16.54
CA LEU A 77 5.50 1.92 15.40
C LEU A 77 4.55 1.04 14.60
N VAL A 78 4.86 -0.25 14.42
CA VAL A 78 4.00 -1.16 13.64
C VAL A 78 2.63 -1.36 14.27
N GLU A 79 2.48 -1.19 15.59
CA GLU A 79 1.18 -1.26 16.28
C GLU A 79 0.23 -0.12 15.88
N PHE A 80 0.74 0.98 15.34
CA PHE A 80 -0.08 2.08 14.83
C PHE A 80 -0.61 1.85 13.41
N ALA A 81 -0.16 0.81 12.72
CA ALA A 81 -0.55 0.60 11.32
C ALA A 81 -2.07 0.46 11.12
N PRO A 82 -2.86 -0.21 12.00
CA PRO A 82 -4.32 -0.21 11.88
C PRO A 82 -4.96 1.18 11.98
N ILE A 83 -4.41 2.08 12.81
CA ILE A 83 -4.91 3.45 12.93
C ILE A 83 -4.62 4.24 11.66
N VAL A 84 -3.41 4.08 11.12
CA VAL A 84 -3.02 4.69 9.85
C VAL A 84 -3.89 4.15 8.70
N TRP A 85 -4.12 2.83 8.68
CA TRP A 85 -4.99 2.19 7.69
C TRP A 85 -6.36 2.84 7.64
N ASN A 86 -7.03 2.96 8.79
CA ASN A 86 -8.37 3.54 8.87
C ASN A 86 -8.43 5.04 8.55
N LYS A 87 -7.29 5.74 8.46
CA LYS A 87 -7.22 7.13 7.99
C LYS A 87 -7.10 7.24 6.48
N GLU A 88 -6.45 6.26 5.85
CA GLU A 88 -6.16 6.27 4.41
C GLU A 88 -7.14 5.39 3.62
N TRP A 89 -7.83 4.47 4.29
CA TRP A 89 -8.75 3.51 3.71
C TRP A 89 -10.05 3.46 4.51
N ASN A 90 -11.17 3.51 3.79
CA ASN A 90 -12.52 3.38 4.35
C ASN A 90 -13.11 1.96 4.12
N TYR A 91 -12.28 1.02 3.65
CA TYR A 91 -12.64 -0.38 3.46
C TYR A 91 -11.52 -1.30 3.94
N GLY A 92 -11.87 -2.56 4.17
CA GLY A 92 -10.97 -3.55 4.72
C GLY A 92 -10.59 -3.27 6.15
N ARG A 93 -9.99 -4.28 6.79
CA ARG A 93 -9.55 -4.20 8.17
C ARG A 93 -8.13 -4.72 8.28
N LEU A 94 -7.24 -3.90 8.83
CA LEU A 94 -5.87 -4.28 9.13
C LEU A 94 -5.73 -4.67 10.61
N VAL A 95 -5.22 -5.86 10.87
CA VAL A 95 -4.73 -6.29 12.19
C VAL A 95 -3.23 -6.49 12.12
N VAL A 96 -2.53 -6.14 13.19
CA VAL A 96 -1.08 -6.37 13.28
C VAL A 96 -0.76 -7.25 14.47
N GLU A 97 -0.08 -8.36 14.21
CA GLU A 97 0.58 -9.15 15.24
C GLU A 97 2.06 -8.78 15.28
N ARG A 98 2.52 -8.27 16.42
CA ARG A 98 3.91 -7.84 16.60
C ARG A 98 4.76 -8.94 17.25
N GLY A 99 5.94 -9.17 16.67
CA GLY A 99 7.05 -9.88 17.28
C GLY A 99 8.20 -8.95 17.71
N ARG A 100 9.35 -9.52 18.07
CA ARG A 100 10.53 -8.74 18.48
C ARG A 100 11.23 -8.05 17.31
N ARG A 101 11.37 -8.77 16.19
CA ARG A 101 12.06 -8.37 14.95
C ARG A 101 11.22 -8.71 13.71
N GLU A 102 9.93 -8.85 13.92
CA GLU A 102 8.97 -9.16 12.88
C GLU A 102 7.58 -8.62 13.22
N ALA A 103 6.74 -8.46 12.20
CA ALA A 103 5.32 -8.17 12.35
C ALA A 103 4.53 -8.85 11.22
N ARG A 104 3.34 -9.36 11.54
CA ARG A 104 2.38 -9.85 10.55
C ARG A 104 1.29 -8.82 10.37
N PHE A 105 1.13 -8.34 9.14
CA PHE A 105 0.05 -7.45 8.73
C PHE A 105 -1.04 -8.27 8.07
N GLN A 106 -2.19 -8.34 8.72
CA GLN A 106 -3.31 -9.20 8.35
C GLN A 106 -4.47 -8.35 7.83
N HIS A 107 -4.77 -8.51 6.55
CA HIS A 107 -5.83 -7.79 5.85
C HIS A 107 -7.06 -8.67 5.71
N PHE A 108 -8.15 -8.24 6.34
CA PHE A 108 -9.48 -8.83 6.25
C PHE A 108 -10.38 -7.93 5.41
N ASP A 109 -11.42 -8.49 4.82
CA ASP A 109 -12.47 -7.73 4.11
C ASP A 109 -11.89 -6.80 3.02
N TRP A 110 -10.79 -7.24 2.40
CA TRP A 110 -9.93 -6.49 1.48
C TRP A 110 -10.07 -7.01 0.06
N LEU A 111 -9.95 -6.12 -0.94
CA LEU A 111 -9.92 -6.51 -2.36
C LEU A 111 -8.52 -7.04 -2.76
N PRO A 112 -8.34 -8.36 -2.94
CA PRO A 112 -7.03 -8.99 -3.05
C PRO A 112 -6.52 -9.04 -4.51
N THR A 113 -6.72 -8.00 -5.30
CA THR A 113 -6.23 -7.98 -6.70
C THR A 113 -4.71 -8.03 -6.73
N PRO A 114 -4.09 -8.50 -7.82
CA PRO A 114 -2.64 -8.50 -7.94
C PRO A 114 -2.02 -7.12 -7.69
N ALA A 115 -2.61 -6.05 -8.24
CA ALA A 115 -2.12 -4.69 -8.07
C ALA A 115 -2.18 -4.24 -6.61
N PHE A 116 -3.32 -4.45 -5.94
CA PHE A 116 -3.48 -4.17 -4.52
C PHE A 116 -2.50 -4.96 -3.65
N CYS A 117 -2.32 -6.24 -3.96
CA CYS A 117 -1.42 -7.09 -3.21
C CYS A 117 0.05 -6.66 -3.34
N ALA A 118 0.45 -6.24 -4.54
CA ALA A 118 1.78 -5.70 -4.80
C ALA A 118 1.98 -4.33 -4.14
N GLY A 119 0.94 -3.48 -4.16
CA GLY A 119 0.95 -2.18 -3.50
C GLY A 119 1.10 -2.27 -1.99
N ALA A 120 0.36 -3.18 -1.35
CA ALA A 120 0.48 -3.42 0.10
C ALA A 120 1.88 -3.91 0.47
N GLN A 121 2.46 -4.84 -0.31
CA GLN A 121 3.82 -5.29 -0.08
C GLN A 121 4.85 -4.16 -0.23
N GLY A 122 4.75 -3.40 -1.31
CA GLY A 122 5.63 -2.26 -1.57
C GLY A 122 5.55 -1.20 -0.48
N ALA A 123 4.35 -0.91 0.02
CA ALA A 123 4.12 0.01 1.13
C ALA A 123 4.93 -0.38 2.38
N TYR A 124 4.87 -1.64 2.80
CA TYR A 124 5.63 -2.13 3.95
C TYR A 124 7.15 -2.10 3.72
N GLU A 125 7.61 -2.43 2.51
CA GLU A 125 9.03 -2.33 2.14
C GLU A 125 9.53 -0.88 2.18
N GLY A 126 8.70 0.05 1.72
CA GLY A 126 8.99 1.48 1.78
C GLY A 126 9.13 1.97 3.22
N VAL A 127 8.26 1.51 4.12
CA VAL A 127 8.30 1.84 5.54
C VAL A 127 9.58 1.33 6.22
N LEU A 128 10.02 0.10 5.93
CA LEU A 128 11.31 -0.43 6.42
C LEU A 128 12.47 0.46 5.96
N ARG A 129 12.53 0.73 4.65
CA ARG A 129 13.59 1.54 4.05
C ARG A 129 13.63 2.94 4.63
N ALA A 130 12.46 3.56 4.85
CA ALA A 130 12.37 4.90 5.40
C ALA A 130 12.86 5.00 6.86
N ARG A 131 12.83 3.90 7.62
CA ARG A 131 13.43 3.82 8.97
C ARG A 131 14.90 3.41 8.96
N GLY A 132 15.50 3.22 7.78
CA GLY A 132 16.88 2.77 7.65
C GLY A 132 17.10 1.35 8.16
N LEU A 133 16.08 0.49 8.07
CA LEU A 133 16.13 -0.89 8.52
C LEU A 133 16.34 -1.83 7.33
N ASP A 134 17.32 -2.72 7.46
CA ASP A 134 17.48 -3.85 6.56
C ASP A 134 16.45 -4.92 6.93
N GLY A 135 15.69 -5.38 5.94
CA GLY A 135 14.58 -6.27 6.21
C GLY A 135 13.91 -6.81 4.96
N THR A 136 12.94 -7.69 5.16
CA THR A 136 12.16 -8.30 4.08
C THR A 136 10.68 -8.22 4.37
N VAL A 137 9.87 -8.16 3.31
CA VAL A 137 8.42 -8.30 3.37
C VAL A 137 8.04 -9.43 2.43
N MET A 138 7.24 -10.36 2.93
CA MET A 138 6.77 -11.50 2.16
C MET A 138 5.28 -11.72 2.41
N LYS A 139 4.52 -11.92 1.33
CA LYS A 139 3.13 -12.36 1.46
C LYS A 139 3.11 -13.83 1.91
N THR A 140 2.48 -14.12 3.03
CA THR A 140 2.43 -15.47 3.65
C THR A 140 1.07 -16.13 3.53
N ARG A 141 -0.02 -15.35 3.37
CA ARG A 141 -1.38 -15.85 3.16
C ARG A 141 -2.11 -15.03 2.10
N CYS A 142 -3.04 -15.65 1.39
CA CYS A 142 -3.82 -15.00 0.36
C CYS A 142 -5.22 -15.59 0.24
N VAL A 143 -6.25 -14.75 0.33
CA VAL A 143 -7.64 -15.19 0.12
C VAL A 143 -7.88 -15.81 -1.26
N ARG A 144 -7.13 -15.37 -2.30
CA ARG A 144 -7.19 -15.96 -3.64
C ARG A 144 -6.60 -17.38 -3.69
N SER A 145 -5.86 -17.77 -2.66
CA SER A 145 -5.34 -19.13 -2.46
C SER A 145 -6.18 -19.94 -1.46
N GLY A 146 -7.32 -19.41 -1.00
CA GLY A 146 -8.23 -20.08 -0.06
C GLY A 146 -8.01 -19.77 1.42
N ASP A 147 -7.10 -18.86 1.78
CA ASP A 147 -6.97 -18.38 3.17
C ASP A 147 -8.16 -17.49 3.58
N ASP A 148 -8.34 -17.30 4.89
CA ASP A 148 -9.34 -16.39 5.47
C ASP A 148 -8.95 -14.90 5.36
N ARG A 149 -7.69 -14.62 5.04
CA ARG A 149 -7.12 -13.26 4.95
C ARG A 149 -5.89 -13.19 4.05
N CYS A 150 -5.53 -11.98 3.66
CA CYS A 150 -4.20 -11.72 3.11
C CYS A 150 -3.24 -11.39 4.26
N GLU A 151 -2.04 -11.96 4.25
CA GLU A 151 -1.05 -11.70 5.31
C GLU A 151 0.31 -11.36 4.70
N TYR A 152 0.98 -10.37 5.30
CA TYR A 152 2.35 -9.98 4.97
C TYR A 152 3.21 -10.06 6.22
N LEU A 153 4.25 -10.88 6.16
CA LEU A 153 5.29 -10.97 7.19
C LEU A 153 6.42 -10.01 6.85
N MET A 154 6.61 -9.03 7.73
CA MET A 154 7.74 -8.09 7.69
C MET A 154 8.77 -8.50 8.74
N LYS A 155 10.05 -8.55 8.37
CA LYS A 155 11.18 -8.84 9.27
C LYS A 155 12.24 -7.75 9.16
N TRP A 156 12.87 -7.37 10.27
CA TRP A 156 13.92 -6.33 10.35
C TRP A 156 14.92 -6.57 11.47
#